data_AF-A0A497JHD0-F1
#
_entry.id   AF-A0A497JHD0-F1
#
_cell.length_a   1.000
_cell.length_b   1.000
_cell.length_c   1.000
_cell.angle_alpha   90.00
_cell.angle_beta   90.00
_cell.angle_gamma   90.00
#
_symmetry.space_group_name_H-M   'P 1'
#
loop_
_entity.id
_entity.type
_entity.pdbx_description
1 polymer ?
#
loop_
_entity_poly.entity_id
_entity_poly.type
_entity_poly.pdbx_seq_one_letter_code
_entity_poly.pdbx_strand_id
1 'polypeptide(L)'
;MSKVILVFVAGATLVLLLLLSSIPEINVHEEYVKVEVEKVEIGNITGAVILKTENGVVLPIYISNEQAFAISLAMNKIETPRPLTHELTINIIKEMGGKIRYVTIDKLVMGTYYATIVVDSKRIDARPSDGIALALRCDAPIYIKKSLLEEKGIKVEKSQVV
;
A
#
# COMPACT_ATOMS: atom_id res chain seq x y z
N MET A 1 53.07 -25.77 5.04
CA MET A 1 52.02 -25.26 4.14
C MET A 1 50.67 -25.39 4.84
N SER A 2 49.78 -24.42 4.59
CA SER A 2 48.35 -24.40 4.95
C SER A 2 47.94 -23.90 6.35
N LYS A 3 47.99 -22.57 6.54
CA LYS A 3 47.14 -21.81 7.49
C LYS A 3 46.90 -20.40 6.93
N VAL A 4 46.18 -20.29 5.81
CA VAL A 4 45.79 -18.96 5.26
C VAL A 4 44.34 -18.90 4.76
N ILE A 5 43.61 -20.02 4.67
CA ILE A 5 42.24 -20.06 4.14
C ILE A 5 41.25 -20.25 5.31
N LEU A 6 41.04 -19.22 6.13
CA LEU A 6 39.87 -19.18 7.04
C LEU A 6 39.39 -17.77 7.42
N VAL A 7 40.11 -16.70 7.03
CA VAL A 7 39.76 -15.32 7.41
C VAL A 7 38.89 -14.61 6.36
N PHE A 8 38.82 -15.11 5.12
CA PHE A 8 38.09 -14.43 4.05
C PHE A 8 36.57 -14.71 4.02
N VAL A 9 36.11 -15.85 4.53
CA VAL A 9 34.67 -16.19 4.51
C VAL A 9 33.88 -15.32 5.49
N ALA A 10 34.42 -15.08 6.69
CA ALA A 10 33.77 -14.25 7.71
C ALA A 10 33.62 -12.78 7.27
N GLY A 11 34.65 -12.23 6.61
CA GLY A 11 34.64 -10.86 6.10
C GLY A 11 33.58 -10.63 5.01
N ALA A 12 33.43 -11.57 4.08
CA ALA A 12 32.43 -11.47 3.01
C ALA A 12 30.99 -11.55 3.56
N THR A 13 30.71 -12.44 4.52
CA THR A 13 29.40 -12.48 5.20
C THR A 13 29.12 -11.25 6.03
N LEU A 14 30.12 -10.70 6.73
CA LEU A 14 29.94 -9.49 7.55
C LEU A 14 29.70 -8.25 6.68
N VAL A 15 30.42 -8.13 5.56
CA VAL A 15 30.21 -7.06 4.57
C VAL A 15 28.83 -7.20 3.92
N LEU A 16 28.39 -8.41 3.58
CA LEU A 16 27.04 -8.65 3.05
C LEU A 16 25.95 -8.30 4.10
N LEU A 17 26.17 -8.63 5.38
CA LEU A 17 25.26 -8.29 6.47
C LEU A 17 25.20 -6.77 6.71
N LEU A 18 26.34 -6.09 6.64
CA LEU A 18 26.44 -4.64 6.75
C LEU A 18 25.79 -3.93 5.56
N LEU A 19 25.96 -4.45 4.35
CA LEU A 19 25.28 -3.96 3.14
C LEU A 19 23.77 -4.18 3.20
N LEU A 20 23.32 -5.32 3.73
CA LEU A 20 21.90 -5.58 4.00
C LEU A 20 21.33 -4.63 5.06
N SER A 21 22.12 -4.26 6.09
CA SER A 21 21.71 -3.28 7.12
C SER A 21 21.73 -1.83 6.65
N SER A 22 22.38 -1.54 5.52
CA SER A 22 22.46 -0.20 4.90
C SER A 22 21.40 0.00 3.81
N ILE A 23 20.51 -0.96 3.59
CA ILE A 23 19.26 -0.70 2.87
C ILE A 23 18.47 0.22 3.79
N PRO A 24 18.15 1.47 3.40
CA PRO A 24 17.30 2.31 4.22
C PRO A 24 15.95 1.61 4.30
N GLU A 25 15.67 0.96 5.42
CA GLU A 25 14.30 0.73 5.85
C GLU A 25 13.72 2.13 5.97
N ILE A 26 13.01 2.59 4.92
CA ILE A 26 12.16 3.76 5.04
C ILE A 26 11.26 3.43 6.22
N ASN A 27 11.48 4.11 7.35
CA ASN A 27 10.68 3.91 8.54
C ASN A 27 9.30 4.48 8.24
N VAL A 28 8.44 3.63 7.67
CA VAL A 28 7.08 3.99 7.23
C VAL A 28 6.33 4.67 8.37
N HIS A 29 6.62 4.29 9.61
CA HIS A 29 5.98 4.83 10.80
C HIS A 29 6.29 6.32 11.07
N GLU A 30 7.41 6.87 10.58
CA GLU A 30 7.76 8.27 10.82
C GLU A 30 7.16 9.24 9.78
N GLU A 31 7.12 8.86 8.51
CA GLU A 31 6.65 9.75 7.43
C GLU A 31 5.22 9.46 6.94
N TYR A 32 4.62 8.33 7.35
CA TYR A 32 3.30 7.92 6.88
C TYR A 32 2.31 7.75 8.02
N VAL A 33 1.04 7.85 7.68
CA VAL A 33 -0.09 7.62 8.59
C VAL A 33 -0.89 6.44 8.06
N LYS A 34 -1.21 5.49 8.93
CA LYS A 34 -2.10 4.38 8.58
C LYS A 34 -3.49 4.94 8.30
N VAL A 35 -4.13 4.40 7.27
CA VAL A 35 -5.51 4.75 6.91
C VAL A 35 -6.35 3.50 6.68
N GLU A 36 -7.66 3.70 6.77
CA GLU A 36 -8.66 2.71 6.44
C GLU A 36 -9.55 3.20 5.30
N VAL A 37 -10.13 2.26 4.55
CA VAL A 37 -11.15 2.59 3.54
C VAL A 37 -12.47 2.81 4.27
N GLU A 38 -12.85 4.07 4.46
CA GLU A 38 -14.10 4.45 5.13
C GLU A 38 -15.30 4.15 4.22
N LYS A 39 -15.18 4.50 2.93
CA LYS A 39 -16.28 4.40 1.97
C LYS A 39 -15.77 4.26 0.56
N VAL A 40 -16.54 3.56 -0.27
CA VAL A 40 -16.39 3.56 -1.73
C VAL A 40 -17.70 4.03 -2.35
N GLU A 41 -17.60 4.99 -3.26
CA GLU A 41 -18.74 5.55 -4.00
C GLU A 41 -18.61 5.22 -5.47
N ILE A 42 -19.70 4.76 -6.08
CA ILE A 42 -19.81 4.49 -7.51
C ILE A 42 -20.88 5.44 -8.04
N GLY A 43 -20.45 6.46 -8.79
CA GLY A 43 -21.33 7.46 -9.37
C GLY A 43 -21.77 7.10 -10.79
N ASN A 44 -22.53 7.99 -11.41
CA ASN A 44 -23.01 7.80 -12.79
C ASN A 44 -21.87 7.86 -13.83
N ILE A 45 -20.80 8.61 -13.55
CA ILE A 45 -19.69 8.85 -14.50
C ILE A 45 -18.35 8.41 -13.90
N THR A 46 -18.13 8.68 -12.61
CA THR A 46 -16.87 8.38 -11.91
C THR A 46 -17.15 7.81 -10.53
N GLY A 47 -16.19 7.06 -10.00
CA GLY A 47 -16.20 6.58 -8.62
C GLY A 47 -15.23 7.35 -7.74
N ALA A 48 -15.28 7.07 -6.44
CA ALA A 48 -14.34 7.58 -5.46
C ALA A 48 -14.09 6.54 -4.34
N VAL A 49 -12.89 6.55 -3.80
CA VAL A 49 -12.57 5.87 -2.53
C VAL A 49 -12.20 6.91 -1.48
N ILE A 50 -12.80 6.79 -0.31
CA ILE A 50 -12.57 7.68 0.82
C ILE A 50 -11.68 6.96 1.82
N LEU A 51 -10.45 7.46 1.98
CA LEU A 51 -9.50 6.97 2.97
C LEU A 51 -9.57 7.82 4.21
N LYS A 52 -9.49 7.22 5.41
CA LYS A 52 -9.62 7.93 6.67
C LYS A 52 -8.52 7.52 7.64
N THR A 53 -7.93 8.52 8.29
CA THR A 53 -6.99 8.34 9.40
C THR A 53 -7.76 8.15 10.71
N GLU A 54 -7.13 7.56 11.73
CA GLU A 54 -7.71 7.42 13.08
C GLU A 54 -8.15 8.77 13.68
N ASN A 55 -7.46 9.86 13.34
CA ASN A 55 -7.77 11.20 13.81
C ASN A 55 -8.89 11.90 13.03
N GLY A 56 -9.59 11.20 12.13
CA GLY A 56 -10.74 11.73 11.39
C GLY A 56 -10.41 12.59 10.17
N VAL A 57 -9.14 12.66 9.76
CA VAL A 57 -8.75 13.28 8.48
C VAL A 57 -9.09 12.30 7.35
N VAL A 58 -9.82 12.76 6.35
CA VAL A 58 -10.19 11.97 5.17
C VAL A 58 -9.47 12.45 3.90
N LEU A 59 -9.13 11.53 3.00
CA LEU A 59 -8.59 11.80 1.68
C LEU A 59 -9.47 11.11 0.62
N PRO A 60 -10.25 11.85 -0.17
CA PRO A 60 -10.95 11.30 -1.32
C PRO A 60 -9.98 11.12 -2.50
N ILE A 61 -10.03 9.94 -3.12
CA ILE A 61 -9.32 9.64 -4.37
C ILE A 61 -10.36 9.26 -5.43
N TYR A 62 -10.45 10.07 -6.48
CA TYR A 62 -11.32 9.80 -7.62
C TYR A 62 -10.72 8.73 -8.53
N ILE A 63 -11.55 7.78 -8.90
CA ILE A 63 -11.19 6.56 -9.64
C ILE A 63 -12.31 6.22 -10.63
N SER A 64 -12.03 5.32 -11.57
CA SER A 64 -13.10 4.85 -12.46
C SER A 64 -14.12 3.99 -11.71
N ASN A 65 -15.32 3.82 -12.26
CA ASN A 65 -16.35 2.98 -11.66
C ASN A 65 -15.92 1.51 -11.56
N GLU A 66 -15.15 1.00 -12.51
CA GLU A 66 -14.63 -0.37 -12.50
C GLU A 66 -13.62 -0.57 -11.36
N GLN A 67 -12.78 0.45 -11.10
CA GLN A 67 -11.84 0.44 -9.99
C GLN A 67 -12.58 0.52 -8.65
N ALA A 68 -13.57 1.41 -8.53
CA ALA A 68 -14.40 1.51 -7.35
C ALA A 68 -15.16 0.20 -7.08
N PHE A 69 -15.69 -0.44 -8.12
CA PHE A 69 -16.33 -1.75 -8.00
C PHE A 69 -15.36 -2.83 -7.49
N ALA A 70 -14.14 -2.90 -8.03
CA ALA A 70 -13.13 -3.85 -7.59
C ALA A 70 -12.71 -3.66 -6.11
N ILE A 71 -12.63 -2.42 -5.64
CA ILE A 71 -12.37 -2.09 -4.23
C ILE A 71 -13.59 -2.44 -3.37
N SER A 72 -14.80 -2.10 -3.82
CA SER A 72 -16.05 -2.38 -3.10
C SER A 72 -16.23 -3.88 -2.84
N LEU A 73 -15.95 -4.74 -3.83
CA LEU A 73 -15.97 -6.20 -3.64
C LEU A 73 -15.01 -6.66 -2.53
N ALA A 74 -13.79 -6.11 -2.48
CA ALA A 74 -12.83 -6.45 -1.44
C ALA A 74 -13.22 -5.91 -0.06
N MET A 75 -13.67 -4.65 0.01
CA MET A 75 -14.12 -4.01 1.25
C MET A 75 -15.26 -4.79 1.90
N ASN A 76 -16.19 -5.31 1.07
CA ASN A 76 -17.33 -6.09 1.53
C ASN A 76 -17.04 -7.61 1.60
N LYS A 77 -15.80 -8.04 1.35
CA LYS A 77 -15.36 -9.45 1.36
C LYS A 77 -16.27 -10.37 0.51
N ILE A 78 -16.70 -9.89 -0.65
CA ILE A 78 -17.56 -10.64 -1.56
C ILE A 78 -16.71 -11.66 -2.33
N GLU A 79 -17.03 -12.93 -2.14
CA GLU A 79 -16.42 -14.03 -2.89
C GLU A 79 -16.97 -14.10 -4.32
N THR A 80 -16.09 -14.45 -5.26
CA THR A 80 -16.45 -14.62 -6.67
C THR A 80 -16.17 -16.06 -7.11
N PRO A 81 -16.96 -16.63 -8.05
CA PRO A 81 -16.83 -18.04 -8.43
C PRO A 81 -15.50 -18.36 -9.15
N ARG A 82 -14.85 -17.33 -9.72
CA ARG A 82 -13.52 -17.42 -10.34
C ARG A 82 -12.70 -16.21 -9.92
N PRO A 83 -11.38 -16.36 -9.73
CA PRO A 83 -10.50 -15.24 -9.37
C PRO A 83 -10.63 -14.09 -10.37
N LEU A 84 -10.87 -12.87 -9.87
CA LEU A 84 -10.74 -11.67 -10.68
C LEU A 84 -9.25 -11.26 -10.78
N THR A 85 -8.98 -10.15 -11.45
CA THR A 85 -7.61 -9.67 -11.72
C THR A 85 -6.78 -9.50 -10.44
N HIS A 86 -7.39 -8.99 -9.36
CA HIS A 86 -6.68 -8.76 -8.10
C HIS A 86 -6.36 -10.07 -7.38
N GLU A 87 -7.29 -11.03 -7.32
CA GLU A 87 -7.04 -12.36 -6.78
C GLU A 87 -5.99 -13.11 -7.60
N LEU A 88 -6.06 -13.05 -8.94
CA LEU A 88 -5.04 -13.59 -9.83
C LEU A 88 -3.67 -13.00 -9.52
N THR A 89 -3.59 -11.68 -9.32
CA THR A 89 -2.32 -10.98 -9.01
C THR A 89 -1.75 -11.43 -7.66
N ILE A 90 -2.58 -11.55 -6.63
CA ILE A 90 -2.18 -12.07 -5.31
C ILE A 90 -1.67 -13.51 -5.43
N ASN A 91 -2.36 -14.35 -6.19
CA ASN A 91 -1.93 -15.73 -6.42
C ASN A 91 -0.57 -15.78 -7.12
N ILE A 92 -0.35 -14.98 -8.16
CA ILE A 92 0.95 -14.89 -8.85
C ILE A 92 2.05 -14.50 -7.86
N ILE A 93 1.84 -13.44 -7.06
CA ILE A 93 2.83 -12.98 -6.07
C ILE A 93 3.14 -14.09 -5.06
N LYS A 94 2.11 -14.79 -4.56
CA LYS A 94 2.24 -15.86 -3.58
C LYS A 94 2.98 -17.08 -4.15
N GLU A 95 2.63 -17.52 -5.35
CA GLU A 95 3.29 -18.65 -6.03
C GLU A 95 4.76 -18.34 -6.36
N MET A 96 5.10 -17.06 -6.54
CA MET A 96 6.49 -16.60 -6.67
C MET A 96 7.20 -16.43 -5.31
N GLY A 97 6.57 -16.82 -4.20
CA GLY A 97 7.12 -16.75 -2.85
C GLY A 97 7.09 -15.36 -2.20
N GLY A 98 6.37 -14.40 -2.79
CA GLY A 98 6.27 -13.03 -2.30
C GLY A 98 5.10 -12.81 -1.33
N LYS A 99 5.23 -11.80 -0.47
CA LYS A 99 4.12 -11.33 0.39
C LYS A 99 3.93 -9.82 0.29
N ILE A 100 2.72 -9.37 -0.05
CA ILE A 100 2.35 -7.96 0.08
C ILE A 100 2.39 -7.60 1.57
N ARG A 101 3.28 -6.66 1.92
CA ARG A 101 3.50 -6.20 3.29
C ARG A 101 2.60 -5.03 3.64
N TYR A 102 2.50 -4.07 2.73
CA TYR A 102 1.69 -2.86 2.86
C TYR A 102 1.64 -2.10 1.54
N VAL A 103 0.77 -1.11 1.48
CA VAL A 103 0.65 -0.17 0.37
C VAL A 103 0.81 1.25 0.88
N THR A 104 1.56 2.08 0.15
CA THR A 104 1.71 3.50 0.46
C THR A 104 1.12 4.35 -0.65
N ILE A 105 0.51 5.48 -0.30
CA ILE A 105 0.09 6.54 -1.23
C ILE A 105 1.02 7.72 -0.97
N ASP A 106 1.87 7.99 -1.96
CA ASP A 106 3.13 8.69 -1.72
C ASP A 106 3.05 10.18 -2.07
N LYS A 107 2.42 10.50 -3.20
CA LYS A 107 2.41 11.85 -3.77
C LYS A 107 1.26 12.06 -4.76
N LEU A 108 0.96 13.33 -5.01
CA LEU A 108 0.08 13.80 -6.07
C LEU A 108 0.91 14.64 -7.05
N VAL A 109 0.95 14.26 -8.33
CA VAL A 109 1.67 15.00 -9.37
C VAL A 109 0.71 15.28 -10.51
N MET A 110 0.48 16.56 -10.83
CA MET A 110 -0.42 17.00 -11.89
C MET A 110 -1.81 16.33 -11.81
N GLY A 111 -2.38 16.26 -10.60
CA GLY A 111 -3.69 15.65 -10.36
C GLY A 111 -3.69 14.11 -10.36
N THR A 112 -2.55 13.46 -10.53
CA THR A 112 -2.40 11.99 -10.51
C THR A 112 -1.74 11.51 -9.23
N TYR A 113 -2.45 10.69 -8.45
CA TYR A 113 -1.90 10.07 -7.25
C TYR A 113 -1.00 8.87 -7.62
N TYR A 114 0.09 8.72 -6.89
CA TYR A 114 1.03 7.60 -7.02
C TYR A 114 1.02 6.77 -5.74
N ALA A 115 1.08 5.46 -5.90
CA ALA A 115 1.16 4.51 -4.82
C ALA A 115 2.32 3.52 -5.02
N THR A 116 2.82 2.97 -3.92
CA THR A 116 3.78 1.87 -3.94
C THR A 116 3.15 0.65 -3.28
N ILE A 117 3.18 -0.50 -3.96
CA ILE A 117 2.92 -1.80 -3.33
C ILE A 117 4.27 -2.35 -2.85
N VAL A 118 4.38 -2.67 -1.56
CA VAL A 118 5.59 -3.28 -1.01
C VAL A 118 5.39 -4.78 -0.88
N VAL A 119 6.15 -5.54 -1.68
CA VAL A 119 6.19 -7.01 -1.64
C VAL A 119 7.53 -7.42 -1.04
N ASP A 120 7.49 -7.89 0.20
CA ASP A 120 8.67 -8.09 1.05
C ASP A 120 9.53 -6.81 1.12
N SER A 121 10.72 -6.78 0.51
CA SER A 121 11.57 -5.58 0.41
C SER A 121 11.49 -4.87 -0.96
N LYS A 122 10.70 -5.41 -1.90
CA LYS A 122 10.56 -4.87 -3.26
C LYS A 122 9.45 -3.83 -3.29
N ARG A 123 9.74 -2.70 -3.93
CA ARG A 123 8.80 -1.59 -4.15
C ARG A 123 8.31 -1.63 -5.58
N ILE A 124 7.00 -1.69 -5.77
CA ILE A 124 6.36 -1.76 -7.08
C ILE A 124 5.49 -0.51 -7.25
N ASP A 125 5.76 0.26 -8.30
CA ASP A 125 4.93 1.42 -8.66
C ASP A 125 3.52 0.96 -9.03
N ALA A 126 2.51 1.67 -8.53
CA ALA A 126 1.12 1.32 -8.70
C ALA A 126 0.21 2.55 -8.67
N ARG A 127 -1.00 2.41 -9.24
CA ARG A 127 -2.08 3.35 -8.96
C ARG A 127 -2.65 3.06 -7.56
N PRO A 128 -3.18 4.08 -6.86
CA PRO A 128 -3.82 3.86 -5.57
C PRO A 128 -4.96 2.83 -5.63
N SER A 129 -5.76 2.82 -6.70
CA SER A 129 -6.88 1.88 -6.82
C SER A 129 -6.44 0.42 -6.80
N ASP A 130 -5.41 0.06 -7.56
CA ASP A 130 -4.87 -1.30 -7.61
C ASP A 130 -4.26 -1.69 -6.25
N GLY A 131 -3.46 -0.78 -5.66
CA GLY A 131 -2.84 -1.00 -4.36
C GLY A 131 -3.87 -1.21 -3.25
N ILE A 132 -4.87 -0.35 -3.14
CA ILE A 132 -5.95 -0.45 -2.15
C ILE A 132 -6.72 -1.77 -2.34
N ALA A 133 -7.07 -2.12 -3.58
CA ALA A 133 -7.81 -3.34 -3.89
C ALA A 133 -7.04 -4.62 -3.52
N LEU A 134 -5.70 -4.62 -3.68
CA LEU A 134 -4.84 -5.72 -3.24
C LEU A 134 -4.72 -5.74 -1.71
N ALA A 135 -4.47 -4.59 -1.08
CA ALA A 135 -4.28 -4.47 0.35
C ALA A 135 -5.49 -5.00 1.14
N LEU A 136 -6.71 -4.62 0.74
CA LEU A 136 -7.94 -5.11 1.35
C LEU A 136 -8.11 -6.63 1.26
N ARG A 137 -7.69 -7.25 0.15
CA ARG A 137 -7.82 -8.71 -0.08
C ARG A 137 -6.79 -9.55 0.67
N CYS A 138 -5.66 -8.96 1.03
CA CYS A 138 -4.58 -9.64 1.77
C CYS A 138 -4.44 -9.15 3.21
N ASP A 139 -5.40 -8.36 3.69
CA ASP A 139 -5.38 -7.72 5.02
C ASP A 139 -4.06 -6.95 5.28
N ALA A 140 -3.48 -6.35 4.24
CA ALA A 140 -2.27 -5.55 4.36
C ALA A 140 -2.64 -4.08 4.70
N PRO A 141 -1.86 -3.41 5.58
CA PRO A 141 -2.13 -2.03 5.94
C PRO A 141 -1.88 -1.08 4.77
N ILE A 142 -2.70 -0.02 4.71
CA ILE A 142 -2.58 1.08 3.76
C ILE A 142 -2.08 2.31 4.52
N TYR A 143 -1.13 3.01 3.92
CA TYR A 143 -0.51 4.20 4.48
C TYR A 143 -0.58 5.37 3.51
N ILE A 144 -0.68 6.59 4.02
CA ILE A 144 -0.58 7.82 3.23
C ILE A 144 0.54 8.68 3.79
N LYS A 145 1.36 9.27 2.91
CA LYS A 145 2.41 10.18 3.32
C LYS A 145 1.84 11.38 4.08
N LYS A 146 2.42 11.73 5.23
CA LYS A 146 1.96 12.84 6.09
C LYS A 146 1.83 14.16 5.32
N SER A 147 2.84 14.51 4.54
CA SER A 147 2.85 15.74 3.73
C SER A 147 1.69 15.79 2.72
N LEU A 148 1.31 14.63 2.16
CA LEU A 148 0.17 14.55 1.24
C LEU A 148 -1.17 14.73 1.98
N LEU A 149 -1.30 14.16 3.18
CA LEU A 149 -2.47 14.38 4.05
C LEU A 149 -2.56 15.83 4.53
N GLU A 150 -1.46 16.49 4.82
CA GLU A 150 -1.44 17.91 5.19
C GLU A 150 -1.89 18.79 4.02
N GLU A 151 -1.49 18.45 2.79
CA GLU A 151 -1.83 19.23 1.59
C GLU A 151 -3.26 18.98 1.09
N LYS A 152 -3.75 17.74 1.17
CA LYS A 152 -5.01 17.29 0.51
C LYS A 152 -6.04 16.68 1.45
N GLY A 153 -5.68 16.42 2.70
CA GLY A 153 -6.58 15.84 3.69
C GLY A 153 -7.63 16.85 4.15
N ILE A 154 -8.84 16.35 4.36
CA ILE A 154 -10.00 17.12 4.81
C ILE A 154 -10.29 16.69 6.26
N LYS A 155 -10.34 17.64 7.20
CA LYS A 155 -10.78 17.36 8.56
C LYS A 155 -12.30 17.30 8.60
N VAL A 156 -12.86 16.15 8.98
CA VAL A 156 -14.31 16.05 9.19
C VAL A 156 -14.60 16.51 10.62
N GLU A 157 -15.14 17.72 10.77
CA GLU A 157 -15.76 18.10 12.04
C GLU A 157 -16.96 17.19 12.28
N LYS A 158 -17.05 16.54 13.44
CA LYS A 158 -18.25 15.78 13.81
C LYS A 158 -19.40 16.79 13.89
N SER A 159 -20.22 16.87 12.84
CA SER A 159 -21.52 17.53 12.95
C SER A 159 -22.30 16.80 14.05
N GLN A 160 -22.58 17.53 15.14
CA GLN A 160 -23.52 17.08 16.16
C GLN A 160 -24.86 16.83 15.46
N VAL A 161 -25.24 15.56 15.36
CA VAL A 161 -26.62 15.21 15.05
C VAL A 161 -27.42 15.61 16.29
N VAL A 162 -28.17 16.70 16.13
CA VAL A 162 -29.21 17.19 17.06
C VAL A 162 -30.32 16.15 17.14
#